data_AF-A0A0P7V404-F1
#
_entry.id   AF-A0A0P7V404-F1
#
_cell.length_a   1.000
_cell.length_b   1.000
_cell.length_c   1.000
_cell.angle_alpha   90.00
_cell.angle_beta   90.00
_cell.angle_gamma   90.00
#
_symmetry.space_group_name_H-M   'P 1'
#
loop_
_entity.id
_entity.type
_entity.pdbx_description
1 polymer ?
#
loop_
_entity_poly.entity_id
_entity_poly.type
_entity_poly.pdbx_seq_one_letter_code
_entity_poly.pdbx_strand_id
1 'polypeptide(L)'
;RKSVKGKDPGLESRKPEAPEDPSTRTPAGDWTWWMVPWTAAGATVAVALGLLSCIYVATLHENDLWFSNIKEVEREISFRTECGLYYSYYKQMLRAPSIQEGLLQLIQDNVTESKRTINILQRMNIYQEVFLSILYRLLPVQEYLEPIYFYIYTVFALQAVYVIALYITSWLLSDSWLAGALAAVWYIINRVDTTRVASITYYLRPQLKPLPQKVALWLTFLSTLWFCLTWQFNQFILLIQALVVFALDCLDFIEPRKVTLLYLVQTKLKTGGLMVRMGKLCVHVLLVLVMTFTINYLTKKVLQLSSDEHIYKFIKAKLGLGLTRDFDAKLYLCEEAFGLLPLDTFERLTTTLVLYPYLCALAILLVVLVAISLVHLSGSGCSGAQSEGVEHRIHMRPDVAYNLLHTVLFGLLALSTMRMKYLWTGHMCMFAAYGVCGRELWGICLGALRCNTQTKLRIVRYAAPSLLLAFLYFKFWPKIKEEVSELREFYDPDTVELMTWI
;
A
#
# COMPACT_ATOMS: atom_id res chain seq x y z
N ARG A 1 11.81 0.32 -79.66
CA ARG A 1 10.45 0.88 -79.88
C ARG A 1 9.51 0.18 -78.90
N LYS A 2 9.50 0.60 -77.63
CA LYS A 2 8.59 1.54 -76.94
C LYS A 2 7.18 1.00 -76.71
N SER A 3 6.85 0.74 -75.43
CA SER A 3 5.54 0.36 -74.90
C SER A 3 5.24 1.12 -73.59
N VAL A 4 4.06 1.74 -73.59
CA VAL A 4 3.04 2.07 -72.55
C VAL A 4 3.30 1.88 -71.04
N LYS A 5 2.92 2.91 -70.24
CA LYS A 5 2.19 2.96 -68.93
C LYS A 5 2.60 4.25 -68.19
N GLY A 6 1.81 4.99 -67.40
CA GLY A 6 0.46 4.91 -66.83
C GLY A 6 0.29 6.15 -65.90
N LYS A 7 -0.97 6.58 -65.68
CA LYS A 7 -1.45 7.74 -64.90
C LYS A 7 -1.09 7.71 -63.40
N ASP A 8 -0.98 8.88 -62.75
CA ASP A 8 -1.74 9.22 -61.52
C ASP A 8 -1.81 10.75 -61.22
N PRO A 9 -2.86 11.23 -60.51
CA PRO A 9 -3.19 12.66 -60.32
C PRO A 9 -3.02 13.18 -58.87
N GLY A 10 -3.06 14.51 -58.69
CA GLY A 10 -3.47 15.16 -57.43
C GLY A 10 -2.42 16.02 -56.73
N LEU A 11 -2.44 17.33 -57.00
CA LEU A 11 -1.64 18.36 -56.34
C LEU A 11 -2.53 19.04 -55.26
N GLU A 12 -2.33 18.73 -53.99
CA GLU A 12 -2.93 19.46 -52.85
C GLU A 12 -1.89 20.37 -52.17
N SER A 13 -2.32 21.57 -51.80
CA SER A 13 -1.51 22.69 -51.33
C SER A 13 -0.80 22.42 -50.00
N ARG A 14 0.54 22.56 -49.95
CA ARG A 14 1.31 22.65 -48.70
C ARG A 14 1.16 24.06 -48.09
N LYS A 15 0.53 24.14 -46.92
CA LYS A 15 0.71 25.27 -45.97
C LYS A 15 2.13 25.19 -45.37
N PRO A 16 2.81 26.32 -45.10
CA PRO A 16 4.13 26.31 -44.50
C PRO A 16 4.03 25.94 -43.00
N GLU A 17 4.76 24.90 -42.60
CA GLU A 17 4.95 24.54 -41.19
C GLU A 17 5.73 25.65 -40.46
N ALA A 18 5.20 26.08 -39.31
CA ALA A 18 5.87 27.00 -38.39
C ALA A 18 7.09 26.31 -37.75
N PRO A 19 8.17 27.05 -37.43
CA PRO A 19 9.38 26.45 -36.87
C PRO A 19 9.10 25.90 -35.47
N GLU A 20 9.26 24.58 -35.29
CA GLU A 20 9.14 23.92 -33.98
C GLU A 20 10.23 24.42 -33.01
N ASP A 21 9.77 24.81 -31.81
CA ASP A 21 10.60 25.22 -30.67
C ASP A 21 11.44 24.02 -30.14
N PRO A 22 12.77 24.12 -29.99
CA PRO A 22 13.64 23.00 -29.61
C PRO A 22 13.43 22.47 -28.18
N SER A 23 12.56 23.09 -27.39
CA SER A 23 12.41 22.86 -25.94
C SER A 23 11.46 21.73 -25.54
N THR A 24 10.75 21.10 -26.48
CA THR A 24 9.75 20.03 -26.22
C THR A 24 10.20 18.61 -26.55
N ARG A 25 11.51 18.38 -26.77
CA ARG A 25 12.06 17.02 -26.78
C ARG A 25 12.46 16.59 -25.37
N THR A 26 11.50 16.12 -24.57
CA THR A 26 11.83 15.05 -23.61
C THR A 26 12.21 13.82 -24.44
N PRO A 27 13.36 13.14 -24.19
CA PRO A 27 13.80 12.04 -25.03
C PRO A 27 12.79 10.90 -24.93
N ALA A 28 11.92 10.84 -25.93
CA ALA A 28 11.08 9.70 -26.20
C ALA A 28 12.01 8.56 -26.64
N GLY A 29 12.27 7.63 -25.74
CA GLY A 29 12.37 6.23 -26.13
C GLY A 29 13.67 5.72 -26.74
N ASP A 30 14.84 6.11 -26.23
CA ASP A 30 16.03 5.29 -26.37
C ASP A 30 16.40 4.70 -25.01
N TRP A 31 16.32 3.38 -24.86
CA TRP A 31 17.02 2.69 -23.78
C TRP A 31 18.51 2.87 -24.03
N THR A 32 19.06 3.98 -23.55
CA THR A 32 20.50 4.16 -23.54
C THR A 32 21.12 3.04 -22.72
N TRP A 33 22.16 2.39 -23.24
CA TRP A 33 22.84 1.25 -22.60
C TRP A 33 23.25 1.51 -21.14
N TRP A 34 23.46 2.78 -20.74
CA TRP A 34 23.77 3.17 -19.35
C TRP A 34 22.57 3.05 -18.38
N MET A 35 21.33 3.03 -18.86
CA MET A 35 20.14 2.90 -18.01
C MET A 35 19.97 1.47 -17.49
N VAL A 36 20.38 0.46 -18.26
CA VAL A 36 20.31 -0.95 -17.88
C VAL A 36 21.08 -1.25 -16.59
N PRO A 37 22.39 -0.95 -16.46
CA PRO A 37 23.13 -1.19 -15.24
C PRO A 37 22.58 -0.37 -14.06
N TRP A 38 22.09 0.85 -14.31
CA TRP A 38 21.46 1.67 -13.27
C TRP A 38 20.16 1.06 -12.72
N THR A 39 19.31 0.53 -13.60
CA THR A 39 18.10 -0.20 -13.20
C THR A 39 18.41 -1.53 -12.53
N ALA A 40 19.44 -2.24 -13.00
CA ALA A 40 19.90 -3.47 -12.37
C ALA A 40 20.42 -3.20 -10.95
N ALA A 41 21.22 -2.15 -10.75
CA ALA A 41 21.70 -1.75 -9.43
C ALA A 41 20.56 -1.37 -8.46
N GLY A 42 19.55 -0.64 -8.93
CA GLY A 42 18.38 -0.35 -8.10
C GLY A 42 17.59 -1.61 -7.73
N ALA A 43 17.44 -2.54 -8.68
CA ALA A 43 16.74 -3.81 -8.43
C ALA A 43 17.51 -4.72 -7.45
N THR A 44 18.84 -4.79 -7.56
CA THR A 44 19.66 -5.57 -6.61
C THR A 44 19.60 -4.97 -5.21
N VAL A 45 19.61 -3.65 -5.07
CA VAL A 45 19.43 -2.98 -3.78
C VAL A 45 18.05 -3.28 -3.19
N ALA A 46 16.99 -3.30 -4.01
CA ALA A 46 15.64 -3.64 -3.55
C ALA A 46 15.59 -5.05 -2.93
N VAL A 47 16.12 -6.03 -3.66
CA VAL A 47 16.18 -7.43 -3.18
C VAL A 47 17.06 -7.54 -1.95
N ALA A 48 18.23 -6.90 -1.94
CA ALA A 48 19.14 -6.92 -0.79
C ALA A 48 18.49 -6.34 0.47
N LEU A 49 17.79 -5.21 0.38
CA LEU A 49 17.08 -4.60 1.52
C LEU A 49 15.89 -5.44 1.98
N GLY A 50 15.16 -6.06 1.06
CA GLY A 50 14.09 -7.00 1.39
C GLY A 50 14.59 -8.23 2.15
N LEU A 51 15.66 -8.86 1.64
CA LEU A 51 16.30 -10.01 2.29
C LEU A 51 16.92 -9.61 3.63
N LEU A 52 17.61 -8.47 3.71
CA LEU A 52 18.16 -7.96 4.96
C LEU A 52 17.06 -7.73 6.00
N SER A 53 15.91 -7.19 5.61
CA SER A 53 14.78 -7.01 6.52
C SER A 53 14.23 -8.34 7.02
N CYS A 54 14.14 -9.37 6.17
CA CYS A 54 13.72 -10.71 6.57
C CYS A 54 14.71 -11.35 7.54
N ILE A 55 16.01 -11.30 7.23
CA ILE A 55 17.06 -11.83 8.10
C ILE A 55 17.05 -11.09 9.44
N TYR A 56 16.96 -9.77 9.44
CA TYR A 56 16.90 -8.97 10.67
C TYR A 56 15.72 -9.35 11.55
N VAL A 57 14.51 -9.49 10.99
CA VAL A 57 13.33 -9.90 11.78
C VAL A 57 13.45 -11.34 12.28
N ALA A 58 14.00 -12.24 11.46
CA ALA A 58 14.23 -13.63 11.86
C ALA A 58 15.26 -13.74 12.99
N THR A 59 16.38 -13.02 12.90
CA THR A 59 17.41 -12.97 13.94
C THR A 59 16.86 -12.39 15.23
N LEU A 60 16.06 -11.33 15.14
CA LEU A 60 15.45 -10.74 16.33
C LEU A 60 14.45 -11.69 16.99
N HIS A 61 13.63 -12.39 16.21
CA HIS A 61 12.74 -13.43 16.74
C HIS A 61 13.51 -14.56 17.45
N GLU A 62 14.60 -15.01 16.85
CA GLU A 62 15.47 -16.04 17.45
C GLU A 62 16.11 -15.54 18.74
N ASN A 63 16.64 -14.32 18.76
CA ASN A 63 17.34 -13.77 19.91
C ASN A 63 16.38 -13.36 21.04
N ASP A 64 15.14 -12.97 20.73
CA ASP A 64 14.15 -12.60 21.75
C ASP A 64 13.54 -13.82 22.45
N LEU A 65 13.36 -14.94 21.73
CA LEU A 65 12.65 -16.11 22.24
C LEU A 65 13.54 -17.32 22.50
N TRP A 66 14.78 -17.30 22.01
CA TRP A 66 15.64 -18.50 21.94
C TRP A 66 14.95 -19.65 21.19
N PHE A 67 14.21 -19.30 20.13
CA PHE A 67 13.14 -20.12 19.55
C PHE A 67 13.61 -21.50 19.08
N SER A 68 14.83 -21.59 18.54
CA SER A 68 15.36 -22.85 18.00
C SER A 68 15.64 -23.91 19.05
N ASN A 69 16.02 -23.54 20.28
CA ASN A 69 16.42 -24.50 21.30
C ASN A 69 15.35 -24.80 22.35
N ILE A 70 14.25 -24.05 22.36
CA ILE A 70 13.09 -24.37 23.22
C ILE A 70 12.25 -25.50 22.63
N LYS A 71 11.47 -26.18 23.47
CA LYS A 71 10.64 -27.33 23.09
C LYS A 71 9.41 -26.91 22.29
N GLU A 72 8.81 -27.84 21.54
CA GLU A 72 7.61 -27.55 20.72
C GLU A 72 6.48 -26.91 21.54
N VAL A 73 6.20 -27.41 22.75
CA VAL A 73 5.14 -26.84 23.62
C VAL A 73 5.45 -25.38 23.99
N GLU A 74 6.71 -25.07 24.32
CA GLU A 74 7.15 -23.71 24.64
C GLU A 74 7.05 -22.79 23.41
N ARG A 75 7.42 -23.30 22.24
CA ARG A 75 7.25 -22.57 20.97
C ARG A 75 5.78 -22.25 20.70
N GLU A 76 4.87 -23.18 20.98
CA GLU A 76 3.43 -22.96 20.79
C GLU A 76 2.87 -21.93 21.78
N ILE A 77 3.30 -21.97 23.04
CA ILE A 77 2.90 -21.01 24.07
C ILE A 77 3.44 -19.60 23.75
N SER A 78 4.57 -19.50 23.05
CA SER A 78 5.12 -18.20 22.61
C SER A 78 4.16 -17.43 21.68
N PHE A 79 3.27 -18.13 20.96
CA PHE A 79 2.20 -17.48 20.19
C PHE A 79 1.10 -16.97 21.11
N ARG A 80 1.25 -15.73 21.58
CA ARG A 80 0.27 -15.07 22.43
C ARG A 80 -1.00 -14.66 21.67
N THR A 81 -2.09 -14.48 22.42
CA THR A 81 -3.34 -13.86 21.95
C THR A 81 -3.97 -14.60 20.75
N GLU A 82 -4.42 -13.89 19.72
CA GLU A 82 -5.04 -14.49 18.55
C GLU A 82 -4.09 -15.34 17.70
N CYS A 83 -2.77 -15.08 17.75
CA CYS A 83 -1.79 -15.78 16.91
C CYS A 83 -1.74 -17.30 17.18
N GLY A 84 -1.82 -17.69 18.46
CA GLY A 84 -1.86 -19.11 18.85
C GLY A 84 -3.13 -19.80 18.35
N LEU A 85 -4.25 -19.09 18.37
CA LEU A 85 -5.53 -19.59 17.84
C LEU A 85 -5.44 -19.84 16.33
N TYR A 86 -4.91 -18.89 15.54
CA TYR A 86 -4.72 -19.09 14.09
C TYR A 86 -3.78 -20.26 13.79
N TYR A 87 -2.66 -20.35 14.51
CA TYR A 87 -1.72 -21.46 14.37
C TYR A 87 -2.35 -22.82 14.73
N SER A 88 -3.26 -22.86 15.70
CA SER A 88 -3.98 -24.09 16.07
C SER A 88 -4.83 -24.64 14.92
N TYR A 89 -5.50 -23.79 14.14
CA TYR A 89 -6.28 -24.22 12.96
C TYR A 89 -5.38 -24.71 11.83
N TYR A 90 -4.22 -24.08 11.64
CA TYR A 90 -3.18 -24.59 10.73
C TYR A 90 -2.74 -26.00 11.15
N LYS A 91 -2.48 -26.22 12.44
CA LYS A 91 -2.09 -27.54 12.98
C LYS A 91 -3.21 -28.58 12.82
N GLN A 92 -4.47 -28.20 13.03
CA GLN A 92 -5.63 -29.06 12.84
C GLN A 92 -5.72 -29.59 11.40
N MET A 93 -5.52 -28.72 10.40
CA MET A 93 -5.48 -29.11 8.99
C MET A 93 -4.34 -30.08 8.64
N LEU A 94 -3.19 -29.95 9.30
CA LEU A 94 -2.04 -30.84 9.11
C LEU A 94 -2.25 -32.21 9.76
N ARG A 95 -2.90 -32.24 10.92
CA ARG A 95 -3.24 -33.49 11.64
C ARG A 95 -4.33 -34.30 10.94
N ALA A 96 -5.18 -33.65 10.15
CA ALA A 96 -6.26 -34.32 9.44
C ALA A 96 -5.75 -35.32 8.37
N PRO A 97 -6.35 -36.51 8.25
CA PRO A 97 -5.88 -37.56 7.35
C PRO A 97 -5.93 -37.13 5.88
N SER A 98 -6.90 -36.29 5.49
CA SER A 98 -7.01 -35.69 4.16
C SER A 98 -7.31 -34.20 4.24
N ILE A 99 -7.06 -33.46 3.16
CA ILE A 99 -7.39 -32.02 3.06
C ILE A 99 -8.90 -31.82 3.17
N GLN A 100 -9.70 -32.69 2.54
CA GLN A 100 -11.16 -32.60 2.57
C GLN A 100 -11.70 -32.83 3.97
N GLU A 101 -11.16 -33.81 4.69
CA GLU A 101 -11.54 -34.08 6.08
C GLU A 101 -11.16 -32.91 7.00
N GLY A 102 -9.95 -32.36 6.85
CA GLY A 102 -9.53 -31.18 7.62
C GLY A 102 -10.43 -29.97 7.37
N LEU A 103 -10.81 -29.72 6.11
CA LEU A 103 -11.77 -28.65 5.78
C LEU A 103 -13.14 -28.90 6.41
N LEU A 104 -13.64 -30.13 6.38
CA LEU A 104 -14.93 -30.48 6.99
C LEU A 104 -14.89 -30.23 8.51
N GLN A 105 -13.80 -30.61 9.17
CA GLN A 105 -13.60 -30.38 10.61
C GLN A 105 -13.58 -28.90 10.97
N LEU A 106 -12.95 -28.05 10.13
CA LEU A 106 -12.97 -26.60 10.32
C LEU A 106 -14.34 -25.96 10.06
N ILE A 107 -15.14 -26.52 9.14
CA ILE A 107 -16.49 -26.05 8.82
C ILE A 107 -17.49 -26.45 9.91
N GLN A 108 -17.28 -27.61 10.54
CA GLN A 108 -18.15 -28.19 11.56
C GLN A 108 -17.46 -28.25 12.92
N ASP A 109 -16.85 -27.15 13.34
CA ASP A 109 -16.08 -27.12 14.57
C ASP A 109 -16.98 -27.00 15.81
N ASN A 110 -16.85 -27.94 16.74
CA ASN A 110 -17.58 -27.99 18.01
C ASN A 110 -16.67 -27.76 19.23
N VAL A 111 -15.38 -27.46 19.01
CA VAL A 111 -14.36 -27.36 20.05
C VAL A 111 -14.13 -25.90 20.45
N THR A 112 -14.08 -24.99 19.48
CA THR A 112 -13.74 -23.58 19.71
C THR A 112 -14.80 -22.87 20.55
N GLU A 113 -16.08 -23.16 20.30
CA GLU A 113 -17.19 -22.59 21.07
C GLU A 113 -17.99 -23.66 21.81
N SER A 114 -18.00 -23.53 23.14
CA SER A 114 -18.78 -24.43 23.98
C SER A 114 -20.25 -24.41 23.57
N LYS A 115 -20.82 -25.61 23.37
CA LYS A 115 -22.24 -25.85 23.03
C LYS A 115 -22.68 -25.37 21.65
N ARG A 116 -21.76 -24.94 20.77
CA ARG A 116 -22.10 -24.49 19.41
C ARG A 116 -21.17 -25.13 18.39
N THR A 117 -21.75 -25.59 17.30
CA THR A 117 -20.99 -25.89 16.07
C THR A 117 -20.89 -24.62 15.25
N ILE A 118 -19.67 -24.22 14.91
CA ILE A 118 -19.39 -23.02 14.14
C ILE A 118 -18.54 -23.35 12.92
N ASN A 119 -18.77 -22.60 11.85
CA ASN A 119 -17.89 -22.63 10.70
C ASN A 119 -16.74 -21.65 10.95
N ILE A 120 -15.53 -22.18 11.18
CA ILE A 120 -14.36 -21.36 11.51
C ILE A 120 -13.90 -20.54 10.30
N LEU A 121 -13.92 -21.12 9.09
CA LEU A 121 -13.58 -20.42 7.85
C LEU A 121 -14.43 -19.16 7.69
N GLN A 122 -15.74 -19.34 7.93
CA GLN A 122 -16.73 -18.28 7.89
C GLN A 122 -16.51 -17.19 8.93
N ARG A 123 -16.18 -17.59 10.15
CA ARG A 123 -16.22 -16.72 11.33
C ARG A 123 -14.90 -16.03 11.64
N MET A 124 -13.78 -16.73 11.41
CA MET A 124 -12.44 -16.26 11.77
C MET A 124 -11.58 -15.90 10.55
N ASN A 125 -12.09 -16.07 9.32
CA ASN A 125 -11.39 -15.75 8.06
C ASN A 125 -10.02 -16.43 7.92
N ILE A 126 -9.93 -17.72 8.27
CA ILE A 126 -8.67 -18.50 8.36
C ILE A 126 -8.15 -19.05 7.01
N TYR A 127 -8.53 -18.43 5.90
CA TYR A 127 -8.20 -18.95 4.55
C TYR A 127 -6.69 -18.98 4.29
N GLN A 128 -5.94 -18.06 4.89
CA GLN A 128 -4.49 -17.98 4.75
C GLN A 128 -3.79 -19.13 5.49
N GLU A 129 -4.26 -19.52 6.68
CA GLU A 129 -3.77 -20.67 7.43
C GLU A 129 -4.11 -21.98 6.70
N VAL A 130 -5.32 -22.10 6.15
CA VAL A 130 -5.73 -23.25 5.34
C VAL A 130 -4.86 -23.36 4.07
N PHE A 131 -4.63 -22.26 3.37
CA PHE A 131 -3.76 -22.24 2.19
C PHE A 131 -2.33 -22.67 2.54
N LEU A 132 -1.75 -22.15 3.62
CA LEU A 132 -0.42 -22.54 4.10
C LEU A 132 -0.37 -24.03 4.45
N SER A 133 -1.40 -24.56 5.11
CA SER A 133 -1.46 -25.98 5.48
C SER A 133 -1.47 -26.89 4.25
N ILE A 134 -2.24 -26.53 3.22
CA ILE A 134 -2.29 -27.26 1.95
C ILE A 134 -0.93 -27.18 1.25
N LEU A 135 -0.32 -26.00 1.21
CA LEU A 135 1.00 -25.80 0.61
C LEU A 135 2.08 -26.66 1.28
N TYR A 136 2.09 -26.69 2.62
CA TYR A 136 3.01 -27.54 3.39
C TYR A 136 2.77 -29.04 3.14
N ARG A 137 1.50 -29.46 3.00
CA ARG A 137 1.14 -30.86 2.68
C ARG A 137 1.54 -31.30 1.28
N LEU A 138 1.53 -30.38 0.31
CA LEU A 138 1.82 -30.68 -1.11
C LEU A 138 3.30 -30.59 -1.46
N LEU A 139 4.05 -29.71 -0.80
CA LEU A 139 5.48 -29.52 -1.07
C LEU A 139 6.33 -30.56 -0.31
N PRO A 140 7.46 -31.02 -0.88
CA PRO A 140 8.39 -31.95 -0.23
C PRO A 140 9.26 -31.26 0.85
N VAL A 141 8.71 -30.30 1.60
CA VAL A 141 9.42 -29.56 2.66
C VAL A 141 9.35 -30.27 4.01
N GLN A 142 8.43 -31.23 4.14
CA GLN A 142 8.20 -31.99 5.38
C GLN A 142 9.43 -32.77 5.84
N GLU A 143 10.32 -33.14 4.92
CA GLU A 143 11.56 -33.87 5.23
C GLU A 143 12.61 -32.99 5.93
N TYR A 144 12.55 -31.67 5.75
CA TYR A 144 13.60 -30.75 6.18
C TYR A 144 13.14 -29.68 7.17
N LEU A 145 11.83 -29.41 7.26
CA LEU A 145 11.30 -28.28 8.01
C LEU A 145 10.06 -28.65 8.80
N GLU A 146 10.08 -28.40 10.11
CA GLU A 146 8.89 -28.60 10.96
C GLU A 146 7.77 -27.60 10.59
N PRO A 147 6.50 -27.96 10.82
CA PRO A 147 5.36 -27.12 10.45
C PRO A 147 5.40 -25.69 11.01
N ILE A 148 5.90 -25.54 12.24
CA ILE A 148 5.97 -24.24 12.94
C ILE A 148 6.97 -23.30 12.28
N TYR A 149 8.14 -23.81 11.87
CA TYR A 149 9.14 -23.03 11.16
C TYR A 149 8.67 -22.66 9.77
N PHE A 150 7.98 -23.57 9.06
CA PHE A 150 7.37 -23.23 7.77
C PHE A 150 6.39 -22.07 7.88
N TYR A 151 5.54 -22.10 8.91
CA TYR A 151 4.56 -21.04 9.18
C TYR A 151 5.24 -19.68 9.43
N ILE A 152 6.21 -19.63 10.35
CA ILE A 152 6.91 -18.40 10.73
C ILE A 152 7.79 -17.87 9.58
N TYR A 153 8.56 -18.73 8.90
CA TYR A 153 9.41 -18.31 7.80
C TYR A 153 8.61 -17.78 6.61
N THR A 154 7.38 -18.29 6.39
CA THR A 154 6.50 -17.71 5.37
C THR A 154 6.07 -16.28 5.74
N VAL A 155 5.83 -16.01 7.02
CA VAL A 155 5.53 -14.64 7.51
C VAL A 155 6.74 -13.71 7.30
N PHE A 156 7.96 -14.17 7.60
CA PHE A 156 9.18 -13.40 7.34
C PHE A 156 9.45 -13.18 5.84
N ALA A 157 9.15 -14.16 4.99
CA ALA A 157 9.25 -14.02 3.55
C ALA A 157 8.24 -13.01 3.00
N LEU A 158 7.00 -13.02 3.50
CA LEU A 158 5.99 -12.02 3.15
C LEU A 158 6.45 -10.60 3.53
N GLN A 159 7.16 -10.46 4.65
CA GLN A 159 7.76 -9.20 5.07
C GLN A 159 8.85 -8.71 4.08
N ALA A 160 9.68 -9.60 3.53
CA ALA A 160 10.65 -9.23 2.48
C ALA A 160 9.94 -8.74 1.21
N VAL A 161 8.93 -9.48 0.74
CA VAL A 161 8.12 -9.11 -0.43
C VAL A 161 7.50 -7.73 -0.23
N TYR A 162 7.02 -7.48 0.98
CA TYR A 162 6.44 -6.21 1.38
C TYR A 162 7.44 -5.04 1.28
N VAL A 163 8.65 -5.17 1.85
CA VAL A 163 9.68 -4.13 1.78
C VAL A 163 10.11 -3.86 0.33
N ILE A 164 10.22 -4.91 -0.49
CA ILE A 164 10.50 -4.78 -1.92
C ILE A 164 9.38 -4.00 -2.63
N ALA A 165 8.12 -4.32 -2.35
CA ALA A 165 6.99 -3.60 -2.92
C ALA A 165 6.96 -2.11 -2.52
N LEU A 166 7.27 -1.81 -1.24
CA LEU A 166 7.40 -0.44 -0.75
C LEU A 166 8.53 0.32 -1.45
N TYR A 167 9.69 -0.31 -1.59
CA TYR A 167 10.86 0.22 -2.29
C TYR A 167 10.52 0.55 -3.74
N ILE A 168 9.94 -0.40 -4.47
CA ILE A 168 9.57 -0.23 -5.87
C ILE A 168 8.55 0.89 -6.02
N THR A 169 7.54 0.95 -5.14
CA THR A 169 6.53 2.01 -5.17
C THR A 169 7.14 3.40 -4.97
N SER A 170 8.05 3.55 -3.99
CA SER A 170 8.78 4.80 -3.74
C SER A 170 9.71 5.19 -4.89
N TRP A 171 10.40 4.21 -5.48
CA TRP A 171 11.24 4.42 -6.67
C TRP A 171 10.38 4.92 -7.84
N LEU A 172 9.26 4.25 -8.13
CA LEU A 172 8.37 4.62 -9.22
C LEU A 172 7.78 6.03 -9.05
N LEU A 173 7.47 6.43 -7.81
CA LEU A 173 6.89 7.75 -7.52
C LEU A 173 7.93 8.89 -7.65
N SER A 174 9.17 8.67 -7.22
CA SER A 174 10.24 9.68 -7.19
C SER A 174 11.18 9.67 -8.40
N ASP A 175 11.09 8.64 -9.25
CA ASP A 175 12.04 8.33 -10.33
C ASP A 175 13.49 8.23 -9.84
N SER A 176 13.70 7.75 -8.61
CA SER A 176 15.02 7.51 -8.01
C SER A 176 15.01 6.26 -7.11
N TRP A 177 15.92 5.33 -7.35
CA TRP A 177 16.07 4.13 -6.52
C TRP A 177 16.52 4.46 -5.09
N LEU A 178 17.19 5.60 -4.90
CA LEU A 178 17.61 6.10 -3.59
C LEU A 178 16.42 6.48 -2.70
N ALA A 179 15.29 6.90 -3.28
CA ALA A 179 14.05 7.09 -2.53
C ALA A 179 13.44 5.76 -2.07
N GLY A 180 13.58 4.71 -2.89
CA GLY A 180 13.25 3.34 -2.50
C GLY A 180 14.06 2.92 -1.29
N ALA A 181 15.38 3.14 -1.33
CA ALA A 181 16.27 2.78 -0.23
C ALA A 181 15.92 3.55 1.06
N LEU A 182 15.69 4.86 0.95
CA LEU A 182 15.29 5.69 2.09
C LEU A 182 13.95 5.25 2.69
N ALA A 183 12.95 4.93 1.86
CA ALA A 183 11.67 4.41 2.33
C ALA A 183 11.80 3.05 3.05
N ALA A 184 12.62 2.15 2.51
CA ALA A 184 12.88 0.84 3.12
C ALA A 184 13.64 0.95 4.45
N VAL A 185 14.65 1.80 4.54
CA VAL A 185 15.40 2.03 5.79
C VAL A 185 14.51 2.67 6.85
N TRP A 186 13.70 3.67 6.49
CA TRP A 186 12.73 4.24 7.42
C TRP A 186 11.68 3.23 7.89
N TYR A 187 11.24 2.34 7.01
CA TYR A 187 10.34 1.27 7.36
C TYR A 187 10.98 0.30 8.37
N ILE A 188 12.21 -0.15 8.13
CA ILE A 188 12.95 -1.06 9.03
C ILE A 188 13.13 -0.42 10.42
N ILE A 189 13.52 0.86 10.47
CA ILE A 189 13.72 1.58 11.75
C ILE A 189 12.39 1.76 12.50
N ASN A 190 11.28 2.00 11.80
CA ASN A 190 9.96 2.18 12.39
C ASN A 190 9.12 0.88 12.38
N ARG A 191 9.75 -0.29 12.42
CA ARG A 191 9.08 -1.61 12.37
C ARG A 191 7.97 -1.78 13.43
N VAL A 192 8.14 -1.18 14.60
CA VAL A 192 7.18 -1.26 15.72
C VAL A 192 5.83 -0.61 15.37
N ASP A 193 5.82 0.36 14.44
CA ASP A 193 4.63 1.11 14.03
C ASP A 193 4.16 0.76 12.62
N THR A 194 4.66 -0.32 12.01
CA THR A 194 4.36 -0.69 10.62
C THR A 194 4.04 -2.17 10.47
N THR A 195 2.94 -2.51 9.78
CA THR A 195 2.70 -3.93 9.40
C THR A 195 2.11 -4.11 8.00
N ARG A 196 1.58 -3.07 7.32
CA ARG A 196 0.90 -3.24 6.02
C ARG A 196 0.94 -1.98 5.15
N VAL A 197 1.06 -2.12 3.84
CA VAL A 197 0.81 -1.11 2.79
C VAL A 197 0.28 -1.84 1.56
N ALA A 198 -0.82 -1.31 1.01
CA ALA A 198 -1.38 -1.75 -0.26
C ALA A 198 -1.62 -0.53 -1.15
N SER A 199 -0.74 -0.30 -2.12
CA SER A 199 -0.96 0.68 -3.18
C SER A 199 -0.03 0.41 -4.36
N ILE A 200 -0.55 -0.20 -5.44
CA ILE A 200 0.15 -0.25 -6.72
C ILE A 200 -0.15 1.05 -7.47
N THR A 201 0.70 2.05 -7.23
CA THR A 201 0.65 3.39 -7.86
C THR A 201 0.98 3.38 -9.35
N TYR A 202 1.61 2.30 -9.85
CA TYR A 202 2.21 2.27 -11.18
C TYR A 202 1.22 2.50 -12.32
N TYR A 203 -0.02 1.99 -12.22
CA TYR A 203 -1.03 2.10 -13.29
C TYR A 203 -1.45 3.55 -13.60
N LEU A 204 -1.42 4.45 -12.61
CA LEU A 204 -1.88 5.83 -12.74
C LEU A 204 -0.88 6.75 -13.45
N ARG A 205 0.33 6.25 -13.76
CA ARG A 205 1.38 7.04 -14.41
C ARG A 205 0.93 7.52 -15.81
N PRO A 206 1.11 8.80 -16.18
CA PRO A 206 0.51 9.38 -17.38
C PRO A 206 1.00 8.76 -18.70
N GLN A 207 2.25 8.29 -18.80
CA GLN A 207 2.86 7.83 -20.06
C GLN A 207 3.40 6.38 -19.96
N LEU A 208 2.52 5.38 -20.01
CA LEU A 208 2.91 3.97 -20.05
C LEU A 208 2.82 3.39 -21.46
N LYS A 209 3.83 2.59 -21.85
CA LYS A 209 3.75 1.74 -23.05
C LYS A 209 2.63 0.70 -22.88
N PRO A 210 2.00 0.21 -23.97
CA PRO A 210 0.81 -0.66 -23.89
C PRO A 210 1.06 -2.00 -23.17
N LEU A 211 2.27 -2.57 -23.28
CA LEU A 211 2.62 -3.83 -22.61
C LEU A 211 2.80 -3.63 -21.08
N PRO A 212 3.63 -2.69 -20.59
CA PRO A 212 3.69 -2.35 -19.16
C PRO A 212 2.34 -1.97 -18.55
N GLN A 213 1.46 -1.31 -19.31
CA GLN A 213 0.11 -0.97 -18.84
C GLN A 213 -0.75 -2.20 -18.60
N LYS A 214 -0.73 -3.19 -19.50
CA LYS A 214 -1.43 -4.47 -19.32
C LYS A 214 -0.88 -5.26 -18.13
N VAL A 215 0.44 -5.30 -17.99
CA VAL A 215 1.10 -5.97 -16.85
C VAL A 215 0.74 -5.28 -15.53
N ALA A 216 0.78 -3.95 -15.48
CA ALA A 216 0.39 -3.16 -14.32
C ALA A 216 -1.05 -3.43 -13.89
N LEU A 217 -1.98 -3.49 -14.86
CA LEU A 217 -3.39 -3.77 -14.60
C LEU A 217 -3.58 -5.19 -14.05
N TRP A 218 -2.93 -6.19 -14.65
CA TRP A 218 -2.96 -7.57 -14.17
C TRP A 218 -2.38 -7.71 -12.76
N LEU A 219 -1.24 -7.06 -12.49
CA LEU A 219 -0.65 -7.04 -11.15
C LEU A 219 -1.56 -6.35 -10.14
N THR A 220 -2.21 -5.25 -10.51
CA THR A 220 -3.19 -4.55 -9.66
C THR A 220 -4.40 -5.44 -9.37
N PHE A 221 -4.93 -6.14 -10.38
CA PHE A 221 -6.02 -7.08 -10.19
C PHE A 221 -5.63 -8.24 -9.26
N LEU A 222 -4.47 -8.87 -9.52
CA LEU A 222 -3.99 -9.98 -8.71
C LEU A 222 -3.68 -9.57 -7.27
N SER A 223 -3.06 -8.41 -7.05
CA SER A 223 -2.79 -7.89 -5.71
C SER A 223 -4.08 -7.54 -4.97
N THR A 224 -5.06 -6.98 -5.68
CA THR A 224 -6.37 -6.64 -5.11
C THR A 224 -7.15 -7.89 -4.74
N LEU A 225 -7.10 -8.93 -5.58
CA LEU A 225 -7.71 -10.23 -5.31
C LEU A 225 -7.11 -10.88 -4.06
N TRP A 226 -5.77 -10.97 -3.99
CA TRP A 226 -5.09 -11.51 -2.81
C TRP A 226 -5.39 -10.73 -1.55
N PHE A 227 -5.39 -9.40 -1.63
CA PHE A 227 -5.79 -8.53 -0.52
C PHE A 227 -7.24 -8.73 -0.09
N CYS A 228 -8.15 -8.99 -1.03
CA CYS A 228 -9.54 -9.32 -0.70
C CYS A 228 -9.65 -10.64 0.05
N LEU A 229 -8.83 -11.63 -0.29
CA LEU A 229 -8.87 -12.94 0.36
C LEU A 229 -8.23 -12.91 1.75
N THR A 230 -7.11 -12.19 1.91
CA THR A 230 -6.30 -12.26 3.13
C THR A 230 -6.71 -11.25 4.21
N TRP A 231 -7.51 -10.24 3.88
CA TRP A 231 -7.90 -9.24 4.87
C TRP A 231 -9.41 -9.02 5.00
N GLN A 232 -9.91 -9.34 6.19
CA GLN A 232 -11.31 -9.17 6.62
C GLN A 232 -11.84 -7.73 6.45
N PHE A 233 -10.98 -6.72 6.56
CA PHE A 233 -11.36 -5.31 6.46
C PHE A 233 -11.07 -4.70 5.08
N ASN A 234 -10.80 -5.53 4.06
CA ASN A 234 -10.47 -5.09 2.70
C ASN A 234 -11.44 -4.03 2.15
N GLN A 235 -12.73 -4.16 2.47
CA GLN A 235 -13.82 -3.35 1.93
C GLN A 235 -13.66 -1.87 2.25
N PHE A 236 -13.08 -1.54 3.41
CA PHE A 236 -12.85 -0.17 3.82
C PHE A 236 -11.71 0.46 3.04
N ILE A 237 -10.64 -0.29 2.76
CA ILE A 237 -9.51 0.23 1.97
C ILE A 237 -9.84 0.30 0.50
N LEU A 238 -10.59 -0.67 -0.05
CA LEU A 238 -11.09 -0.59 -1.42
C LEU A 238 -12.03 0.60 -1.60
N LEU A 239 -12.88 0.88 -0.60
CA LEU A 239 -13.70 2.08 -0.60
C LEU A 239 -12.85 3.35 -0.60
N ILE A 240 -11.82 3.45 0.24
CA ILE A 240 -10.88 4.58 0.23
C ILE A 240 -10.21 4.73 -1.14
N GLN A 241 -9.68 3.63 -1.71
CA GLN A 241 -9.06 3.64 -3.04
C GLN A 241 -10.05 4.14 -4.11
N ALA A 242 -11.29 3.64 -4.09
CA ALA A 242 -12.32 4.07 -5.03
C ALA A 242 -12.70 5.54 -4.87
N LEU A 243 -12.81 6.04 -3.63
CA LEU A 243 -13.07 7.46 -3.33
C LEU A 243 -11.91 8.35 -3.80
N VAL A 244 -10.66 7.91 -3.67
CA VAL A 244 -9.49 8.67 -4.12
C VAL A 244 -9.44 8.75 -5.65
N VAL A 245 -9.57 7.61 -6.35
CA VAL A 245 -9.60 7.62 -7.83
C VAL A 245 -10.75 8.51 -8.33
N PHE A 246 -11.89 8.45 -7.66
CA PHE A 246 -13.04 9.28 -7.98
C PHE A 246 -12.78 10.78 -7.78
N ALA A 247 -12.20 11.16 -6.63
CA ALA A 247 -11.85 12.55 -6.35
C ALA A 247 -10.90 13.12 -7.42
N LEU A 248 -9.95 12.30 -7.90
CA LEU A 248 -9.04 12.71 -8.97
C LEU A 248 -9.70 12.84 -10.34
N ASP A 249 -10.69 12.01 -10.66
CA ASP A 249 -11.49 12.17 -11.89
C ASP A 249 -12.30 13.47 -11.85
N CYS A 250 -12.91 13.81 -10.69
CA CYS A 250 -13.63 15.08 -10.50
C CYS A 250 -12.75 16.33 -10.66
N LEU A 251 -11.49 16.23 -10.24
CA LEU A 251 -10.52 17.32 -10.30
C LEU A 251 -9.78 17.38 -11.65
N ASP A 252 -10.19 16.55 -12.64
CA ASP A 252 -9.62 16.45 -13.98
C ASP A 252 -8.13 16.05 -14.00
N PHE A 253 -7.63 15.35 -12.97
CA PHE A 253 -6.25 14.89 -12.91
C PHE A 253 -6.00 13.60 -13.71
N ILE A 254 -7.01 12.75 -13.93
CA ILE A 254 -6.86 11.45 -14.61
C ILE A 254 -7.46 11.49 -16.01
N GLU A 255 -6.77 10.84 -16.95
CA GLU A 255 -7.29 10.62 -18.29
C GLU A 255 -8.52 9.68 -18.26
N PRO A 256 -9.68 10.09 -18.82
CA PRO A 256 -10.94 9.35 -18.69
C PRO A 256 -10.89 7.93 -19.28
N ARG A 257 -9.94 7.63 -20.19
CA ARG A 257 -9.70 6.28 -20.72
C ARG A 257 -9.19 5.31 -19.66
N LYS A 258 -8.30 5.75 -18.77
CA LYS A 258 -7.75 4.92 -17.68
C LYS A 258 -8.79 4.67 -16.60
N VAL A 259 -9.60 5.70 -16.29
CA VAL A 259 -10.75 5.63 -15.38
C VAL A 259 -11.80 4.64 -15.90
N THR A 260 -12.17 4.73 -17.18
CA THR A 260 -13.17 3.82 -17.79
C THR A 260 -12.71 2.35 -17.73
N LEU A 261 -11.41 2.08 -17.92
CA LEU A 261 -10.86 0.72 -17.83
C LEU A 261 -10.81 0.19 -16.39
N LEU A 262 -10.60 1.07 -15.40
CA LEU A 262 -10.58 0.72 -13.97
C LEU A 262 -11.99 0.51 -13.41
N TYR A 263 -12.96 1.33 -13.82
CA TYR A 263 -14.32 1.30 -13.28
C TYR A 263 -15.27 0.36 -14.01
N LEU A 264 -14.95 -0.11 -15.22
CA LEU A 264 -15.80 -0.94 -16.11
C LEU A 264 -17.20 -0.36 -16.43
N VAL A 265 -17.71 0.66 -15.71
CA VAL A 265 -19.15 0.88 -15.57
C VAL A 265 -19.69 2.24 -16.06
N GLN A 266 -18.91 3.29 -16.37
CA GLN A 266 -19.55 4.45 -17.04
C GLN A 266 -18.63 5.36 -17.85
N THR A 267 -19.14 5.78 -19.02
CA THR A 267 -18.52 6.76 -19.91
C THR A 267 -19.17 8.13 -19.70
N LYS A 268 -18.38 9.22 -19.72
CA LYS A 268 -18.80 10.65 -19.79
C LYS A 268 -19.27 11.34 -18.49
N LEU A 269 -18.45 11.32 -17.44
CA LEU A 269 -18.63 12.19 -16.24
C LEU A 269 -18.41 13.69 -16.53
N LYS A 270 -17.66 14.03 -17.59
CA LYS A 270 -17.19 15.41 -17.90
C LYS A 270 -18.24 16.42 -18.40
N THR A 271 -19.50 16.00 -18.62
CA THR A 271 -20.51 16.88 -19.24
C THR A 271 -21.39 17.55 -18.19
N GLY A 272 -21.38 18.89 -18.11
CA GLY A 272 -22.28 19.70 -17.29
C GLY A 272 -21.59 20.64 -16.29
N GLY A 273 -22.36 21.60 -15.73
CA GLY A 273 -21.89 22.54 -14.70
C GLY A 273 -21.68 21.89 -13.32
N LEU A 274 -21.17 22.66 -12.35
CA LEU A 274 -20.75 22.17 -11.02
C LEU A 274 -21.82 21.31 -10.31
N MET A 275 -23.07 21.78 -10.27
CA MET A 275 -24.17 21.05 -9.61
C MET A 275 -24.49 19.72 -10.29
N VAL A 276 -24.37 19.66 -11.62
CA VAL A 276 -24.57 18.42 -12.39
C VAL A 276 -23.41 17.45 -12.16
N ARG A 277 -22.18 17.96 -12.03
CA ARG A 277 -21.01 17.15 -11.64
C ARG A 277 -21.14 16.62 -10.21
N MET A 278 -21.58 17.45 -9.26
CA MET A 278 -21.86 17.05 -7.88
C MET A 278 -23.01 16.03 -7.79
N GLY A 279 -24.07 16.17 -8.61
CA GLY A 279 -25.14 15.18 -8.71
C GLY A 279 -24.65 13.85 -9.29
N LYS A 280 -23.85 13.89 -10.38
CA LYS A 280 -23.19 12.70 -10.93
C LYS A 280 -22.24 12.06 -9.92
N LEU A 281 -21.53 12.87 -9.12
CA LEU A 281 -20.72 12.44 -7.98
C LEU A 281 -21.57 11.64 -6.97
N CYS A 282 -22.70 12.17 -6.51
CA CYS A 282 -23.55 11.46 -5.56
C CYS A 282 -24.06 10.13 -6.12
N VAL A 283 -24.47 10.12 -7.40
CA VAL A 283 -24.93 8.89 -8.09
C VAL A 283 -23.79 7.88 -8.24
N HIS A 284 -22.58 8.31 -8.56
CA HIS A 284 -21.45 7.42 -8.76
C HIS A 284 -20.89 6.90 -7.44
N VAL A 285 -20.83 7.71 -6.38
CA VAL A 285 -20.52 7.26 -5.02
C VAL A 285 -21.55 6.25 -4.55
N LEU A 286 -22.84 6.51 -4.78
CA LEU A 286 -23.90 5.54 -4.47
C LEU A 286 -23.71 4.25 -5.28
N LEU A 287 -23.43 4.33 -6.58
CA LEU A 287 -23.19 3.17 -7.43
C LEU A 287 -21.96 2.36 -6.99
N VAL A 288 -20.84 3.02 -6.68
CA VAL A 288 -19.61 2.37 -6.18
C VAL A 288 -19.87 1.74 -4.82
N LEU A 289 -20.60 2.40 -3.92
CA LEU A 289 -21.00 1.83 -2.64
C LEU A 289 -21.89 0.61 -2.83
N VAL A 290 -22.89 0.69 -3.72
CA VAL A 290 -23.79 -0.43 -4.06
C VAL A 290 -23.00 -1.57 -4.70
N MET A 291 -22.10 -1.29 -5.63
CA MET A 291 -21.27 -2.30 -6.31
C MET A 291 -20.28 -2.94 -5.33
N THR A 292 -19.63 -2.15 -4.48
CA THR A 292 -18.72 -2.65 -3.43
C THR A 292 -19.49 -3.49 -2.43
N PHE A 293 -20.67 -3.05 -1.99
CA PHE A 293 -21.54 -3.82 -1.11
C PHE A 293 -22.05 -5.09 -1.78
N THR A 294 -22.38 -5.05 -3.07
CA THR A 294 -22.84 -6.21 -3.84
C THR A 294 -21.71 -7.21 -4.05
N ILE A 295 -20.52 -6.77 -4.46
CA ILE A 295 -19.34 -7.63 -4.58
C ILE A 295 -18.99 -8.21 -3.21
N ASN A 296 -18.98 -7.39 -2.15
CA ASN A 296 -18.69 -7.87 -0.81
C ASN A 296 -19.74 -8.87 -0.33
N TYR A 297 -21.03 -8.61 -0.57
CA TYR A 297 -22.13 -9.53 -0.26
C TYR A 297 -22.03 -10.82 -1.07
N LEU A 298 -21.75 -10.75 -2.37
CA LEU A 298 -21.58 -11.92 -3.23
C LEU A 298 -20.34 -12.71 -2.84
N THR A 299 -19.20 -12.07 -2.61
CA THR A 299 -17.97 -12.70 -2.12
C THR A 299 -18.23 -13.36 -0.77
N LYS A 300 -18.92 -12.69 0.16
CA LYS A 300 -19.32 -13.28 1.44
C LYS A 300 -20.30 -14.43 1.26
N LYS A 301 -21.21 -14.38 0.30
CA LYS A 301 -22.18 -15.45 0.03
C LYS A 301 -21.51 -16.67 -0.62
N VAL A 302 -20.58 -16.44 -1.55
CA VAL A 302 -19.79 -17.47 -2.22
C VAL A 302 -18.81 -18.13 -1.26
N LEU A 303 -18.14 -17.33 -0.43
CA LEU A 303 -17.19 -17.80 0.58
C LEU A 303 -17.85 -18.25 1.88
N GLN A 304 -19.18 -18.09 2.01
CA GLN A 304 -19.95 -18.28 3.23
C GLN A 304 -19.29 -17.57 4.43
N LEU A 305 -19.08 -16.26 4.37
CA LEU A 305 -18.53 -15.43 5.45
C LEU A 305 -19.65 -14.80 6.29
N SER A 306 -19.53 -14.82 7.62
CA SER A 306 -20.50 -14.20 8.54
C SER A 306 -20.09 -12.74 8.70
N SER A 307 -21.02 -11.83 8.48
CA SER A 307 -20.73 -10.40 8.62
C SER A 307 -20.60 -10.06 10.09
N ASP A 308 -19.49 -9.44 10.50
CA ASP A 308 -19.35 -8.94 11.87
C ASP A 308 -20.28 -7.74 12.07
N GLU A 309 -21.50 -8.00 12.54
CA GLU A 309 -22.46 -6.95 12.95
C GLU A 309 -21.84 -5.98 13.98
N HIS A 310 -20.83 -6.44 14.74
CA HIS A 310 -20.13 -5.68 15.76
C HIS A 310 -19.32 -4.50 15.20
N ILE A 311 -18.76 -4.58 13.98
CA ILE A 311 -17.96 -3.48 13.40
C ILE A 311 -18.85 -2.27 13.13
N TYR A 312 -20.04 -2.48 12.56
CA TYR A 312 -20.95 -1.39 12.26
C TYR A 312 -21.49 -0.75 13.54
N LYS A 313 -21.82 -1.57 14.55
CA LYS A 313 -22.19 -1.10 15.89
C LYS A 313 -21.06 -0.28 16.53
N PHE A 314 -19.82 -0.75 16.42
CA PHE A 314 -18.63 -0.04 16.89
C PHE A 314 -18.44 1.32 16.18
N ILE A 315 -18.50 1.38 14.85
CA ILE A 315 -18.36 2.63 14.10
C ILE A 315 -19.47 3.62 14.49
N LYS A 316 -20.71 3.15 14.61
CA LYS A 316 -21.85 3.98 15.04
C LYS A 316 -21.66 4.54 16.45
N ALA A 317 -21.15 3.71 17.37
CA ALA A 317 -20.84 4.12 18.74
C ALA A 317 -19.68 5.14 18.78
N LYS A 318 -18.62 4.88 18.01
CA LYS A 318 -17.42 5.73 17.93
C LYS A 318 -17.71 7.11 17.33
N LEU A 319 -18.63 7.20 16.37
CA LEU A 319 -19.07 8.46 15.78
C LEU A 319 -20.13 9.19 16.63
N GLY A 320 -20.54 8.63 17.78
CA GLY A 320 -21.59 9.20 18.62
C GLY A 320 -23.00 9.16 18.00
N LEU A 321 -23.18 8.40 16.92
CA LEU A 321 -24.42 8.32 16.13
C LEU A 321 -25.43 7.28 16.69
N GLY A 322 -25.22 6.80 17.91
CA GLY A 322 -26.18 5.93 18.61
C GLY A 322 -25.73 5.52 20.01
N LEU A 323 -26.68 5.39 20.94
CA LEU A 323 -26.48 4.80 22.26
C LEU A 323 -26.33 3.28 22.12
N THR A 324 -25.10 2.77 21.99
CA THR A 324 -24.89 1.31 22.05
C THR A 324 -24.87 0.85 23.51
N ARG A 325 -25.89 0.09 23.92
CA ARG A 325 -25.92 -0.59 25.22
C ARG A 325 -25.20 -1.94 25.20
N ASP A 326 -24.81 -2.42 24.01
CA ASP A 326 -24.14 -3.71 23.80
C ASP A 326 -22.76 -3.75 24.48
N PHE A 327 -22.48 -4.84 25.19
CA PHE A 327 -21.22 -5.06 25.91
C PHE A 327 -20.02 -5.03 24.95
N ASP A 328 -20.09 -5.75 23.83
CA ASP A 328 -18.99 -5.86 22.86
C ASP A 328 -18.56 -4.51 22.30
N ALA A 329 -19.54 -3.64 21.99
CA ALA A 329 -19.26 -2.30 21.48
C ALA A 329 -18.56 -1.42 22.53
N LYS A 330 -18.95 -1.54 23.81
CA LYS A 330 -18.31 -0.84 24.93
C LYS A 330 -16.91 -1.38 25.21
N LEU A 331 -16.73 -2.70 25.14
CA LEU A 331 -15.43 -3.34 25.28
C LEU A 331 -14.45 -2.80 24.24
N TYR A 332 -14.85 -2.74 22.97
CA TYR A 332 -14.01 -2.16 21.91
C TYR A 332 -13.73 -0.66 22.08
N LEU A 333 -14.62 0.12 22.71
CA LEU A 333 -14.35 1.53 22.99
C LEU A 333 -13.34 1.73 24.13
N CYS A 334 -13.28 0.79 25.08
CA CYS A 334 -12.33 0.81 26.19
C CYS A 334 -10.96 0.23 25.80
N GLU A 335 -10.91 -0.64 24.79
CA GLU A 335 -9.68 -1.27 24.32
C GLU A 335 -8.74 -0.26 23.64
N GLU A 336 -7.50 -0.15 24.12
CA GLU A 336 -6.51 0.82 23.63
C GLU A 336 -6.24 0.69 22.12
N ALA A 337 -6.32 -0.53 21.60
CA ALA A 337 -6.17 -0.82 20.17
C ALA A 337 -7.12 -0.03 19.25
N PHE A 338 -8.30 0.32 19.75
CA PHE A 338 -9.36 1.03 19.03
C PHE A 338 -9.51 2.49 19.45
N GLY A 339 -8.70 2.95 20.41
CA GLY A 339 -8.64 4.33 20.87
C GLY A 339 -8.01 5.30 19.85
N LEU A 340 -7.85 6.55 20.27
CA LEU A 340 -7.16 7.59 19.52
C LEU A 340 -5.64 7.37 19.50
N LEU A 341 -4.96 7.88 18.48
CA LEU A 341 -3.51 7.77 18.34
C LEU A 341 -2.79 8.52 19.49
N PRO A 342 -1.91 7.87 20.28
CA PRO A 342 -1.16 8.49 21.36
C PRO A 342 -0.04 9.34 20.79
N LEU A 343 0.26 10.42 21.50
CA LEU A 343 1.23 11.43 21.08
C LEU A 343 2.67 10.89 20.99
N ASP A 344 3.00 9.87 21.78
CA ASP A 344 4.30 9.17 21.73
C ASP A 344 4.61 8.61 20.33
N THR A 345 3.58 8.27 19.54
CA THR A 345 3.77 7.85 18.14
C THR A 345 4.40 8.96 17.31
N PHE A 346 3.98 10.22 17.48
CA PHE A 346 4.58 11.34 16.76
C PHE A 346 6.00 11.62 17.22
N GLU A 347 6.28 11.48 18.52
CA GLU A 347 7.63 11.62 19.06
C GLU A 347 8.60 10.64 18.39
N ARG A 348 8.25 9.33 18.37
CA ARG A 348 9.05 8.30 17.67
C ARG A 348 9.27 8.64 16.19
N LEU A 349 8.23 9.08 15.48
CA LEU A 349 8.32 9.44 14.06
C LEU A 349 9.14 10.72 13.79
N THR A 350 9.20 11.65 14.74
CA THR A 350 10.11 12.81 14.66
C THR A 350 11.55 12.42 14.93
N THR A 351 11.81 11.49 15.86
CA THR A 351 13.17 11.02 16.17
C THR A 351 13.84 10.35 14.95
N THR A 352 13.04 9.66 14.14
CA THR A 352 13.47 9.01 12.88
C THR A 352 13.51 9.97 11.69
N LEU A 353 13.21 11.25 11.89
CA LEU A 353 13.14 12.30 10.87
C LEU A 353 12.15 12.01 9.73
N VAL A 354 11.23 11.06 9.88
CA VAL A 354 10.22 10.78 8.84
C VAL A 354 9.15 11.86 8.83
N LEU A 355 8.71 12.30 10.02
CA LEU A 355 7.57 13.21 10.14
C LEU A 355 7.82 14.59 9.51
N TYR A 356 9.04 15.13 9.62
CA TYR A 356 9.36 16.46 9.06
C TYR A 356 9.25 16.52 7.52
N PRO A 357 9.99 15.73 6.72
CA PRO A 357 9.84 15.72 5.28
C PRO A 357 8.44 15.30 4.84
N TYR A 358 7.77 14.43 5.60
CA TYR A 358 6.38 14.07 5.37
C TYR A 358 5.44 15.28 5.44
N LEU A 359 5.43 16.00 6.56
CA LEU A 359 4.55 17.16 6.76
C LEU A 359 4.87 18.29 5.77
N CYS A 360 6.14 18.52 5.48
CA CYS A 360 6.55 19.50 4.46
C CYS A 360 6.03 19.13 3.07
N ALA A 361 6.22 17.88 2.64
CA ALA A 361 5.72 17.40 1.35
C ALA A 361 4.19 17.45 1.29
N LEU A 362 3.52 17.03 2.36
CA LEU A 362 2.06 17.07 2.49
C LEU A 362 1.53 18.50 2.33
N ALA A 363 2.08 19.45 3.09
CA ALA A 363 1.63 20.84 3.07
C ALA A 363 1.82 21.48 1.68
N ILE A 364 3.01 21.33 1.07
CA ILE A 364 3.29 21.92 -0.25
C ILE A 364 2.38 21.32 -1.31
N LEU A 365 2.23 19.99 -1.34
CA LEU A 365 1.43 19.32 -2.37
C LEU A 365 -0.07 19.54 -2.19
N LEU A 366 -0.57 19.69 -0.95
CA LEU A 366 -1.97 20.07 -0.71
C LEU A 366 -2.26 21.47 -1.25
N VAL A 367 -1.37 22.44 -0.99
CA VAL A 367 -1.50 23.80 -1.52
C VAL A 367 -1.52 23.78 -3.05
N VAL A 368 -0.61 23.02 -3.67
CA VAL A 368 -0.56 22.85 -5.14
C VAL A 368 -1.84 22.20 -5.67
N LEU A 369 -2.32 21.13 -5.02
CA LEU A 369 -3.55 20.43 -5.41
C LEU A 369 -4.76 21.38 -5.37
N VAL A 370 -4.90 22.14 -4.28
CA VAL A 370 -5.99 23.11 -4.11
C VAL A 370 -5.88 24.22 -5.17
N ALA A 371 -4.69 24.77 -5.41
CA ALA A 371 -4.48 25.81 -6.41
C ALA A 371 -4.86 25.33 -7.83
N ILE A 372 -4.40 24.15 -8.25
CA ILE A 372 -4.76 23.57 -9.56
C ILE A 372 -6.27 23.32 -9.63
N SER A 373 -6.86 22.77 -8.56
CA SER A 373 -8.29 22.48 -8.50
C SER A 373 -9.13 23.76 -8.65
N LEU A 374 -8.75 24.85 -8.00
CA LEU A 374 -9.43 26.14 -8.12
C LEU A 374 -9.34 26.71 -9.54
N VAL A 375 -8.17 26.57 -10.20
CA VAL A 375 -7.99 27.00 -11.60
C VAL A 375 -8.88 26.18 -12.55
N HIS A 376 -8.88 24.85 -12.42
CA HIS A 376 -9.72 23.97 -13.24
C HIS A 376 -11.22 24.24 -13.04
N LEU A 377 -11.65 24.47 -11.79
CA LEU A 377 -13.04 24.80 -11.47
C LEU A 377 -13.45 26.18 -12.01
N SER A 378 -12.56 27.17 -11.96
CA SER A 378 -12.81 28.52 -12.48
C SER A 378 -12.78 28.59 -14.01
N GLY A 379 -11.92 27.81 -14.68
CA GLY A 379 -11.78 27.79 -16.14
C GLY A 379 -12.92 27.08 -16.88
N SER A 380 -13.67 26.20 -16.21
CA SER A 380 -14.78 25.47 -16.82
C SER A 380 -16.02 26.33 -17.16
N GLY A 381 -16.03 27.62 -16.79
CA GLY A 381 -17.14 28.56 -17.05
C GLY A 381 -16.98 29.47 -18.27
N CYS A 382 -15.78 29.59 -18.85
CA CYS A 382 -15.51 30.50 -19.97
C CYS A 382 -14.84 29.74 -21.12
N SER A 383 -15.66 29.08 -21.95
CA SER A 383 -15.17 28.60 -23.25
C SER A 383 -15.05 29.80 -24.19
N GLY A 384 -13.80 30.19 -24.50
CA GLY A 384 -13.51 31.06 -25.64
C GLY A 384 -12.79 32.35 -25.32
N ALA A 385 -11.53 32.29 -24.89
CA ALA A 385 -10.52 33.29 -25.24
C ALA A 385 -9.13 32.69 -24.98
N GLN A 386 -8.26 32.81 -25.97
CA GLN A 386 -6.84 32.47 -25.89
C GLN A 386 -6.22 33.03 -24.60
N SER A 387 -5.56 32.17 -23.82
CA SER A 387 -4.62 32.58 -22.78
C SER A 387 -3.35 31.73 -22.89
N GLU A 388 -2.74 31.76 -24.07
CA GLU A 388 -1.33 31.42 -24.23
C GLU A 388 -0.49 32.45 -23.45
N GLY A 389 0.03 32.09 -22.28
CA GLY A 389 1.00 32.97 -21.60
C GLY A 389 1.35 32.67 -20.14
N VAL A 390 0.47 32.03 -19.35
CA VAL A 390 0.71 31.86 -17.90
C VAL A 390 0.52 30.42 -17.38
N GLU A 391 -0.13 29.53 -18.13
CA GLU A 391 -0.59 28.21 -17.64
C GLU A 391 0.49 27.11 -17.46
N HIS A 392 1.75 27.33 -17.82
CA HIS A 392 2.67 26.22 -18.10
C HIS A 392 3.75 25.88 -17.04
N ARG A 393 3.55 26.15 -15.74
CA ARG A 393 4.61 25.84 -14.74
C ARG A 393 4.26 24.92 -13.57
N ILE A 394 2.99 24.68 -13.25
CA ILE A 394 2.63 23.85 -12.09
C ILE A 394 1.66 22.75 -12.52
N HIS A 395 2.24 21.66 -13.04
CA HIS A 395 1.50 20.44 -13.36
C HIS A 395 1.86 19.36 -12.34
N MET A 396 0.89 18.92 -11.54
CA MET A 396 1.06 17.84 -10.57
C MET A 396 0.70 16.50 -11.22
N ARG A 397 1.58 15.51 -11.07
CA ARG A 397 1.35 14.17 -11.64
C ARG A 397 0.17 13.44 -10.97
N PRO A 398 -0.66 12.70 -11.73
CA PRO A 398 -1.85 12.02 -11.19
C PRO A 398 -1.52 10.92 -10.17
N ASP A 399 -0.41 10.21 -10.35
CA ASP A 399 0.10 9.23 -9.40
C ASP A 399 0.53 9.86 -8.07
N VAL A 400 1.06 11.09 -8.10
CA VAL A 400 1.38 11.86 -6.88
C VAL A 400 0.10 12.34 -6.20
N ALA A 401 -0.88 12.81 -6.97
CA ALA A 401 -2.16 13.25 -6.43
C ALA A 401 -2.94 12.10 -5.77
N TYR A 402 -2.85 10.90 -6.34
CA TYR A 402 -3.41 9.68 -5.75
C TYR A 402 -2.79 9.36 -4.39
N ASN A 403 -1.46 9.34 -4.30
CA ASN A 403 -0.79 9.07 -3.05
C ASN A 403 -0.99 10.18 -2.02
N LEU A 404 -1.12 11.43 -2.46
CA LEU A 404 -1.43 12.57 -1.60
C LEU A 404 -2.79 12.39 -0.91
N LEU A 405 -3.84 12.09 -1.67
CA LEU A 405 -5.17 11.87 -1.11
C LEU A 405 -5.22 10.62 -0.22
N HIS A 406 -4.52 9.55 -0.62
CA HIS A 406 -4.39 8.35 0.20
C HIS A 406 -3.74 8.63 1.56
N THR A 407 -2.63 9.38 1.58
CA THR A 407 -1.93 9.65 2.84
C THR A 407 -2.76 10.49 3.80
N VAL A 408 -3.57 11.43 3.28
CA VAL A 408 -4.52 12.22 4.08
C VAL A 408 -5.59 11.31 4.69
N LEU A 409 -6.23 10.47 3.87
CA LEU A 409 -7.30 9.59 4.35
C LEU A 409 -6.78 8.53 5.33
N PHE A 410 -5.61 7.94 5.08
CA PHE A 410 -4.97 7.02 6.01
C PHE A 410 -4.53 7.73 7.31
N GLY A 411 -4.07 8.97 7.23
CA GLY A 411 -3.74 9.78 8.40
C GLY A 411 -4.96 10.07 9.27
N LEU A 412 -6.08 10.50 8.67
CA LEU A 412 -7.35 10.71 9.40
C LEU A 412 -7.85 9.41 10.04
N LEU A 413 -7.73 8.29 9.32
CA LEU A 413 -8.10 6.98 9.83
C LEU A 413 -7.20 6.56 11.01
N ALA A 414 -5.88 6.77 10.92
CA ALA A 414 -4.92 6.48 11.98
C ALA A 414 -5.12 7.36 13.22
N LEU A 415 -5.40 8.65 13.04
CA LEU A 415 -5.74 9.57 14.13
C LEU A 415 -7.02 9.11 14.86
N SER A 416 -8.00 8.60 14.12
CA SER A 416 -9.24 8.10 14.70
C SER A 416 -9.06 6.78 15.44
N THR A 417 -8.23 5.86 14.93
CA THR A 417 -8.15 4.47 15.39
C THR A 417 -6.70 4.00 15.42
N MET A 418 -6.22 3.69 16.62
CA MET A 418 -4.85 3.31 16.92
C MET A 418 -4.25 2.24 16.00
N ARG A 419 -4.93 1.09 15.85
CA ARG A 419 -4.47 0.01 14.95
C ARG A 419 -4.34 0.42 13.48
N MET A 420 -4.92 1.54 13.04
CA MET A 420 -4.78 2.00 11.65
C MET A 420 -3.43 2.69 11.40
N LYS A 421 -2.64 2.99 12.44
CA LYS A 421 -1.26 3.49 12.32
C LYS A 421 -0.37 2.53 11.51
N TYR A 422 -0.60 1.22 11.65
CA TYR A 422 0.21 0.20 10.96
C TYR A 422 0.09 0.25 9.43
N LEU A 423 -1.03 0.77 8.93
CA LEU A 423 -1.26 1.03 7.51
C LEU A 423 -0.69 2.39 7.08
N TRP A 424 -0.86 3.40 7.93
CA TRP A 424 -0.47 4.77 7.64
C TRP A 424 1.05 4.97 7.65
N THR A 425 1.77 4.44 8.65
CA THR A 425 3.22 4.67 8.82
C THR A 425 4.03 4.17 7.61
N GLY A 426 3.68 3.00 7.05
CA GLY A 426 4.36 2.50 5.85
C GLY A 426 4.16 3.41 4.64
N HIS A 427 2.93 3.91 4.45
CA HIS A 427 2.61 4.86 3.37
C HIS A 427 3.33 6.21 3.61
N MET A 428 3.41 6.65 4.87
CA MET A 428 4.14 7.84 5.28
C MET A 428 5.64 7.76 4.94
N CYS A 429 6.30 6.63 5.18
CA CYS A 429 7.71 6.42 4.80
C CYS A 429 7.94 6.58 3.29
N MET A 430 7.05 6.02 2.47
CA MET A 430 7.10 6.14 1.02
C MET A 430 6.84 7.58 0.55
N PHE A 431 5.82 8.23 1.11
CA PHE A 431 5.46 9.61 0.75
C PHE A 431 6.52 10.63 1.20
N ALA A 432 7.10 10.44 2.39
CA ALA A 432 8.24 11.22 2.88
C ALA A 432 9.46 11.07 1.97
N ALA A 433 9.73 9.85 1.48
CA ALA A 433 10.86 9.61 0.60
C ALA A 433 10.66 10.27 -0.77
N TYR A 434 9.43 10.29 -1.29
CA TYR A 434 9.07 11.14 -2.42
C TYR A 434 9.28 12.62 -2.10
N GLY A 435 8.94 13.06 -0.89
CA GLY A 435 9.20 14.40 -0.37
C GLY A 435 10.65 14.86 -0.57
N VAL A 436 11.58 13.99 -0.17
CA VAL A 436 13.03 14.26 -0.20
C VAL A 436 13.64 14.05 -1.59
N CYS A 437 13.12 13.13 -2.40
CA CYS A 437 13.74 12.73 -3.67
C CYS A 437 13.00 13.26 -4.92
N GLY A 438 11.82 13.86 -4.74
CA GLY A 438 10.92 14.25 -5.81
C GLY A 438 11.42 15.44 -6.62
N ARG A 439 11.32 15.35 -7.96
CA ARG A 439 11.70 16.45 -8.87
C ARG A 439 10.77 17.64 -8.74
N GLU A 440 9.47 17.38 -8.63
CA GLU A 440 8.42 18.40 -8.56
C GLU A 440 8.59 19.28 -7.33
N LEU A 441 8.75 18.68 -6.15
CA LEU A 441 8.91 19.39 -4.87
C LEU A 441 10.15 20.27 -4.85
N TRP A 442 11.32 19.71 -5.17
CA TRP A 442 12.55 20.52 -5.23
C TRP A 442 12.50 21.57 -6.34
N GLY A 443 11.81 21.30 -7.45
CA GLY A 443 11.58 22.29 -8.50
C GLY A 443 10.77 23.50 -8.00
N ILE A 444 9.72 23.26 -7.21
CA ILE A 444 8.91 24.31 -6.57
C ILE A 444 9.75 25.06 -5.53
N CYS A 445 10.41 24.36 -4.61
CA CYS A 445 11.21 24.96 -3.54
C CYS A 445 12.39 25.80 -4.09
N LEU A 446 13.17 25.26 -5.04
CA LEU A 446 14.30 25.96 -5.65
C LEU A 446 13.83 27.10 -6.57
N GLY A 447 12.65 26.96 -7.18
CA GLY A 447 11.99 28.02 -7.94
C GLY A 447 11.62 29.20 -7.04
N ALA A 448 11.02 28.95 -5.87
CA ALA A 448 10.72 29.98 -4.88
C ALA A 448 11.99 30.68 -4.37
N LEU A 449 13.08 29.94 -4.21
CA LEU A 449 14.39 30.46 -3.80
C LEU A 449 15.19 31.13 -4.94
N ARG A 450 14.60 31.28 -6.14
CA ARG A 450 15.23 31.85 -7.36
C ARG A 450 16.59 31.21 -7.73
N CYS A 451 16.83 29.98 -7.28
CA CYS A 451 18.10 29.25 -7.41
C CYS A 451 17.96 28.01 -8.31
N ASN A 452 17.03 28.03 -9.27
CA ASN A 452 16.65 26.85 -10.04
C ASN A 452 17.61 26.60 -11.23
N THR A 453 18.69 25.86 -10.98
CA THR A 453 19.55 25.30 -12.03
C THR A 453 19.39 23.78 -12.05
N GLN A 454 19.30 23.17 -13.24
CA GLN A 454 19.14 21.72 -13.41
C GLN A 454 20.26 20.92 -12.71
N THR A 455 21.48 21.45 -12.68
CA THR A 455 22.63 20.84 -11.98
C THR A 455 22.42 20.83 -10.46
N LYS A 456 21.96 21.95 -9.87
CA LYS A 456 21.67 22.05 -8.43
C LYS A 456 20.53 21.11 -8.03
N LEU A 457 19.47 21.03 -8.84
CA LEU A 457 18.37 20.10 -8.61
C LEU A 457 18.84 18.64 -8.58
N ARG A 458 19.71 18.23 -9.50
CA ARG A 458 20.29 16.88 -9.49
C ARG A 458 21.15 16.65 -8.24
N ILE A 459 22.02 17.60 -7.89
CA ILE A 459 22.89 17.48 -6.72
C ILE A 459 22.05 17.32 -5.45
N VAL A 460 21.06 18.19 -5.21
CA VAL A 460 20.22 18.14 -4.01
C VAL A 460 19.45 16.83 -3.93
N ARG A 461 18.91 16.34 -5.05
CA ARG A 461 18.14 15.08 -5.10
C ARG A 461 18.96 13.82 -4.77
N TYR A 462 20.29 13.86 -4.89
CA TYR A 462 21.15 12.76 -4.46
C TYR A 462 21.81 13.04 -3.11
N ALA A 463 22.21 14.28 -2.85
CA ALA A 463 22.88 14.67 -1.61
C ALA A 463 21.93 14.59 -0.42
N ALA A 464 20.70 15.14 -0.52
CA ALA A 464 19.74 15.16 0.59
C ALA A 464 19.38 13.75 1.11
N PRO A 465 18.93 12.80 0.26
CA PRO A 465 18.66 11.45 0.74
C PRO A 465 19.92 10.69 1.16
N SER A 466 21.09 10.93 0.56
CA SER A 466 22.34 10.28 1.00
C SER A 466 22.77 10.75 2.39
N LEU A 467 22.65 12.05 2.68
CA LEU A 467 22.93 12.63 4.00
C LEU A 467 21.94 12.10 5.05
N LEU A 468 20.66 11.99 4.70
CA LEU A 468 19.65 11.40 5.58
C LEU A 468 19.94 9.92 5.84
N LEU A 469 20.27 9.13 4.82
CA LEU A 469 20.66 7.72 4.99
C LEU A 469 21.90 7.59 5.88
N ALA A 470 22.92 8.43 5.70
CA ALA A 470 24.10 8.44 6.54
C ALA A 470 23.76 8.79 8.00
N PHE A 471 22.95 9.82 8.21
CA PHE A 471 22.47 10.18 9.55
C PHE A 471 21.69 9.05 10.22
N LEU A 472 20.76 8.43 9.50
CA LEU A 472 19.97 7.31 10.01
C LEU A 472 20.86 6.13 10.38
N TYR A 473 21.84 5.81 9.52
CA TYR A 473 22.83 4.78 9.81
C TYR A 473 23.59 5.11 11.10
N PHE A 474 24.23 6.28 11.22
CA PHE A 474 25.02 6.60 12.41
C PHE A 474 24.19 6.67 13.70
N LYS A 475 22.95 7.19 13.64
CA LYS A 475 22.10 7.35 14.83
C LYS A 475 21.46 6.05 15.27
N PHE A 476 20.96 5.23 14.35
CA PHE A 476 20.16 4.04 14.68
C PHE A 476 20.93 2.73 14.61
N TRP A 477 22.10 2.68 13.94
CA TRP A 477 22.93 1.49 13.92
C TRP A 477 23.34 0.99 15.31
N PRO A 478 23.75 1.85 16.27
CA PRO A 478 24.06 1.38 17.62
C PRO A 478 22.86 0.72 18.30
N LYS A 479 21.67 1.33 18.18
CA LYS A 479 20.43 0.81 18.76
C LYS A 479 20.01 -0.52 18.13
N ILE A 480 20.06 -0.64 16.80
CA ILE A 480 19.74 -1.88 16.09
C ILE A 480 20.75 -2.97 16.47
N LYS A 481 22.04 -2.62 16.56
CA LYS A 481 23.08 -3.58 16.96
C LYS A 481 22.88 -4.06 18.39
N GLU A 482 22.51 -3.17 19.30
CA GLU A 482 22.18 -3.51 20.69
C GLU A 482 20.97 -4.45 20.76
N GLU A 483 19.87 -4.10 20.07
CA GLU A 483 18.65 -4.91 19.99
C GLU A 483 18.94 -6.32 19.41
N VAL A 484 19.76 -6.41 18.37
CA VAL A 484 20.17 -7.72 17.80
C VAL A 484 21.15 -8.45 18.71
N SER A 485 21.96 -7.77 19.52
CA SER A 485 22.88 -8.42 20.45
C SER A 485 22.22 -8.86 21.76
N GLU A 486 21.03 -8.33 22.07
CA GLU A 486 20.28 -8.69 23.26
C GLU A 486 19.76 -10.12 23.09
N LEU A 487 20.29 -11.03 23.89
CA LEU A 487 19.83 -12.42 23.95
C LEU A 487 18.86 -12.54 25.13
N ARG A 488 17.64 -12.92 24.81
CA ARG A 488 16.58 -13.24 25.76
C ARG A 488 16.16 -14.68 25.55
N GLU A 489 15.57 -15.24 26.59
CA GLU A 489 14.99 -16.58 26.55
C GLU A 489 13.51 -16.45 26.89
N PHE A 490 12.66 -17.12 26.12
CA PHE A 490 11.26 -17.23 26.48
C PHE A 490 11.15 -18.06 27.77
N TYR A 491 10.62 -17.45 28.83
CA TYR A 491 10.50 -18.09 30.14
C TYR A 491 9.10 -17.86 30.73
N ASP A 492 8.28 -18.91 30.72
CA ASP A 492 6.93 -18.95 31.31
C ASP A 492 6.65 -20.36 31.90
N PRO A 493 7.37 -20.74 32.98
CA PRO A 493 7.34 -22.09 33.51
C PRO A 493 5.95 -22.50 34.02
N ASP A 494 5.20 -21.58 34.61
CA ASP A 494 3.87 -21.84 35.17
C ASP A 494 2.89 -22.25 34.07
N THR A 495 2.91 -21.55 32.93
CA THR A 495 2.05 -21.88 31.79
C THR A 495 2.47 -23.19 31.13
N VAL A 496 3.78 -23.45 31.03
CA VAL A 496 4.31 -24.71 30.49
C VAL A 496 3.94 -25.89 31.39
N GLU A 497 4.06 -25.75 32.71
CA GLU A 497 3.67 -26.78 33.67
C GLU A 497 2.16 -27.06 33.59
N LEU A 498 1.34 -26.00 33.52
CA LEU A 498 -0.10 -26.15 33.33
C LEU A 498 -0.45 -26.89 32.03
N MET A 499 0.18 -26.54 30.91
CA MET A 499 -0.10 -27.16 29.61
C MET A 499 0.45 -28.58 29.49
N THR A 500 1.47 -28.93 30.27
CA THR A 500 1.98 -30.31 30.35
C THR A 500 1.17 -31.18 31.31
N TRP A 501 0.49 -30.57 32.29
CA TRP A 501 -0.45 -31.24 33.18
C TRP A 501 -1.79 -31.56 32.51
N ILE A 502 -2.30 -30.67 31.64
CA ILE A 502 -3.49 -30.89 30.80
C ILE A 502 -3.22 -31.96 29.75
#